data_AF-A0AAJ1FAQ6-F1
#
_entry.id   AF-A0AAJ1FAQ6-F1
#
_cell.length_a   1.000
_cell.length_b   1.000
_cell.length_c   1.000
_cell.angle_alpha   90.00
_cell.angle_beta   90.00
_cell.angle_gamma   90.00
#
_symmetry.space_group_name_H-M   'P 1'
#
loop_
_entity.id
_entity.type
_entity.pdbx_description
1 polymer ?
#
loop_
_entity_poly.entity_id
_entity_poly.type
_entity_poly.pdbx_seq_one_letter_code
_entity_poly.pdbx_strand_id
1 'polypeptide(L)'
;MTTEIDLQQAIAALDEYGYEKKLSTDLEQARNKQQMRKYLDSLDYSLRRMELLQEAVNEWVADKKADLAQKESIQTYKTKVINLSKELNLSYNEVLEIMAGLDSRKK
;
A
#
# COMPACT_ATOMS: atom_id res chain seq x y z
N MET A 1 -20.49 -17.66 -49.39
CA MET A 1 -19.14 -17.68 -48.79
C MET A 1 -18.70 -16.28 -48.33
N THR A 2 -19.61 -15.46 -47.80
CA THR A 2 -19.33 -14.07 -47.37
C THR A 2 -19.66 -13.85 -45.89
N THR A 3 -20.53 -14.67 -45.31
CA THR A 3 -20.96 -14.59 -43.91
C THR A 3 -19.97 -15.20 -42.92
N GLU A 4 -19.18 -16.21 -43.30
CA GLU A 4 -18.18 -16.82 -42.40
C GLU A 4 -16.96 -15.92 -42.17
N ILE A 5 -16.52 -15.19 -43.20
CA ILE A 5 -15.41 -14.23 -43.10
C ILE A 5 -15.79 -13.05 -42.20
N ASP A 6 -17.05 -12.61 -42.26
CA ASP A 6 -17.59 -11.52 -41.44
C ASP A 6 -17.76 -11.91 -39.97
N LEU A 7 -18.17 -13.16 -39.70
CA LEU A 7 -18.26 -13.70 -38.33
C LEU A 7 -16.89 -13.87 -37.68
N GLN A 8 -15.89 -14.39 -38.42
CA GLN A 8 -14.53 -14.52 -37.88
C GLN A 8 -13.88 -13.16 -37.62
N GLN A 9 -14.11 -12.17 -38.49
CA GLN A 9 -13.67 -10.79 -38.27
C GLN A 9 -14.39 -10.14 -37.09
N ALA A 10 -15.70 -10.36 -36.94
CA ALA A 10 -16.45 -9.85 -35.80
C ALA A 10 -16.00 -10.49 -34.47
N ILE A 11 -15.69 -11.80 -34.47
CA ILE A 11 -15.15 -12.50 -33.30
C ILE A 11 -13.73 -12.01 -32.97
N ALA A 12 -12.87 -11.84 -33.97
CA ALA A 12 -11.52 -11.29 -33.78
C ALA A 12 -11.56 -9.86 -33.25
N ALA A 13 -12.46 -9.00 -33.75
CA ALA A 13 -12.64 -7.64 -33.26
C ALA A 13 -13.20 -7.61 -31.82
N LEU A 14 -14.06 -8.56 -31.45
CA LEU A 14 -14.55 -8.71 -30.08
C LEU A 14 -13.44 -9.19 -29.12
N ASP A 15 -12.59 -10.12 -29.56
CA ASP A 15 -11.43 -10.58 -28.80
C ASP A 15 -10.40 -9.45 -28.64
N GLU A 16 -10.11 -8.70 -29.70
CA GLU A 16 -9.17 -7.57 -29.69
C GLU A 16 -9.69 -6.42 -28.78
N TYR A 17 -10.99 -6.09 -28.87
CA TYR A 17 -11.64 -5.13 -27.97
C TYR A 17 -11.69 -5.61 -26.51
N GLY A 18 -11.89 -6.91 -26.29
CA GLY A 18 -11.84 -7.55 -24.97
C GLY A 18 -10.43 -7.61 -24.39
N TYR A 19 -9.40 -7.69 -25.23
CA TYR A 19 -8.00 -7.76 -24.86
C TYR A 19 -7.42 -6.37 -24.52
N GLU A 20 -7.72 -5.34 -25.31
CA GLU A 20 -7.30 -3.96 -25.02
C GLU A 20 -7.91 -3.41 -23.72
N LYS A 21 -9.15 -3.78 -23.39
CA LYS A 21 -9.78 -3.42 -22.09
C LYS A 21 -9.11 -4.10 -20.89
N LYS A 22 -8.55 -5.30 -21.08
CA LYS A 22 -7.90 -6.07 -20.00
C LYS A 22 -6.45 -5.60 -19.72
N LEU A 23 -5.74 -5.08 -20.72
CA LEU A 23 -4.32 -4.71 -20.59
C LEU A 23 -4.06 -3.28 -20.09
N SER A 24 -5.06 -2.39 -20.14
CA SER A 24 -4.89 -0.94 -19.84
C SER A 24 -5.39 -0.53 -18.45
N THR A 25 -6.00 -1.45 -17.71
CA THR A 25 -6.73 -1.13 -16.47
C THR A 25 -6.29 -2.02 -15.32
N ASP A 26 -4.99 -2.12 -15.06
CA ASP A 26 -4.50 -2.71 -13.81
C ASP A 26 -4.27 -1.60 -12.78
N LEU A 27 -4.93 -1.73 -11.62
CA LEU A 27 -4.76 -0.79 -10.51
C LEU A 27 -3.31 -0.71 -10.02
N GLU A 28 -2.54 -1.79 -10.19
CA GLU A 28 -1.12 -1.87 -9.84
C GLU A 28 -0.26 -0.85 -10.60
N GLN A 29 -0.63 -0.53 -11.84
CA GLN A 29 0.09 0.43 -12.68
C GLN A 29 -0.43 1.87 -12.53
N ALA A 30 -1.53 2.06 -11.80
CA ALA A 30 -2.12 3.38 -11.62
C ALA A 30 -1.29 4.23 -10.65
N ARG A 31 -0.69 5.31 -11.16
CA ARG A 31 0.19 6.22 -10.39
C ARG A 31 -0.50 7.51 -9.98
N ASN A 32 -1.69 7.79 -10.51
CA ASN A 32 -2.43 9.00 -10.22
C ASN A 32 -3.94 8.74 -10.07
N LYS A 33 -4.63 9.72 -9.47
CA LYS A 33 -6.08 9.65 -9.18
C LYS A 33 -6.93 9.40 -10.42
N GLN A 34 -6.56 9.96 -11.58
CA GLN A 34 -7.33 9.79 -12.82
C GLN A 34 -7.25 8.35 -13.33
N GLN A 35 -6.06 7.73 -13.28
CA GLN A 35 -5.87 6.33 -13.66
C GLN A 35 -6.60 5.39 -12.69
N MET A 36 -6.49 5.64 -11.38
CA MET A 36 -7.22 4.86 -10.37
C MET A 36 -8.73 4.98 -10.55
N ARG A 37 -9.25 6.18 -10.85
CA ARG A 37 -10.68 6.38 -11.11
C ARG A 37 -11.14 5.65 -12.37
N LYS A 38 -10.37 5.72 -13.47
CA LYS A 38 -10.68 4.95 -14.70
C LYS A 38 -10.80 3.44 -14.43
N TYR A 39 -9.95 2.91 -13.55
CA TYR A 39 -10.08 1.53 -13.10
C TYR A 39 -11.34 1.29 -12.28
N LEU A 40 -11.61 2.12 -11.29
CA LEU A 40 -12.82 1.98 -10.47
C LEU A 40 -14.10 2.11 -11.32
N ASP A 41 -14.10 2.97 -12.33
CA ASP A 41 -15.19 3.13 -13.29
C ASP A 41 -15.34 1.87 -14.18
N SER A 42 -14.26 1.15 -14.49
CA SER A 42 -14.33 -0.10 -15.27
C SER A 42 -14.89 -1.29 -14.49
N LEU A 43 -14.90 -1.21 -13.14
CA LEU A 43 -15.46 -2.25 -12.27
C LEU A 43 -16.99 -2.24 -12.22
N ASP A 44 -17.64 -1.15 -12.67
CA ASP A 44 -19.11 -0.98 -12.69
C ASP A 44 -19.79 -1.31 -11.35
N TYR A 45 -19.18 -0.85 -10.25
CA TYR A 45 -19.69 -1.11 -8.90
C TYR A 45 -20.92 -0.26 -8.58
N SER A 46 -21.88 -0.85 -7.86
CA SER A 46 -22.95 -0.08 -7.24
C SER A 46 -22.38 0.86 -6.18
N LEU A 47 -23.06 1.97 -5.92
CA LEU A 47 -22.66 2.94 -4.88
C LEU A 47 -22.39 2.24 -3.55
N ARG A 48 -23.25 1.30 -3.15
CA ARG A 48 -23.09 0.53 -1.92
C ARG A 48 -21.78 -0.25 -1.87
N ARG A 49 -21.36 -0.83 -3.00
CA ARG A 49 -20.08 -1.55 -3.09
C ARG A 49 -18.89 -0.61 -3.11
N MET A 50 -19.03 0.60 -3.66
CA MET A 50 -18.01 1.65 -3.56
C MET A 50 -17.81 2.14 -2.12
N GLU A 51 -18.89 2.30 -1.35
CA GLU A 51 -18.82 2.67 0.08
C GLU A 51 -18.06 1.61 0.88
N LEU A 52 -18.37 0.32 0.68
CA LEU A 52 -17.63 -0.77 1.35
C LEU A 52 -16.16 -0.81 0.95
N LEU A 53 -15.85 -0.56 -0.33
CA LEU A 53 -14.47 -0.46 -0.80
C LEU A 53 -13.75 0.73 -0.15
N GLN A 54 -14.43 1.87 -0.01
CA GLN A 54 -13.89 3.05 0.66
C GLN A 54 -13.57 2.75 2.13
N GLU A 55 -14.47 2.10 2.86
CA GLU A 55 -14.26 1.69 4.25
C GLU A 55 -13.02 0.78 4.37
N ALA A 56 -12.94 -0.28 3.56
CA ALA A 56 -11.81 -1.20 3.57
C ALA A 56 -10.47 -0.52 3.22
N VAL A 57 -10.45 0.37 2.23
CA VAL A 57 -9.25 1.14 1.85
C VAL A 57 -8.85 2.09 2.97
N ASN A 58 -9.80 2.75 3.62
CA ASN A 58 -9.53 3.67 4.73
C ASN A 58 -8.90 2.95 5.93
N GLU A 59 -9.46 1.81 6.32
CA GLU A 59 -8.91 0.95 7.39
C GLU A 59 -7.48 0.53 7.05
N TRP A 60 -7.27 0.00 5.84
CA TRP A 60 -5.94 -0.43 5.41
C TRP A 60 -4.91 0.70 5.38
N VAL A 61 -5.31 1.90 4.95
CA VAL A 61 -4.44 3.09 4.97
C VAL A 61 -4.12 3.51 6.40
N ALA A 62 -5.07 3.42 7.33
CA ALA A 62 -4.85 3.74 8.73
C ALA A 62 -3.81 2.79 9.35
N ASP A 63 -3.94 1.48 9.11
CA ASP A 63 -2.98 0.48 9.58
C ASP A 63 -1.57 0.74 9.02
N LYS A 64 -1.47 1.01 7.71
CA LYS A 64 -0.18 1.32 7.08
C LYS A 64 0.48 2.57 7.67
N LYS A 65 -0.30 3.60 8.00
CA LYS A 65 0.21 4.80 8.67
C LYS A 65 0.69 4.51 10.08
N ALA A 66 -0.04 3.70 10.83
CA ALA A 66 0.35 3.29 12.18
C ALA A 66 1.67 2.50 12.16
N ASP A 67 1.80 1.54 11.24
CA ASP A 67 3.03 0.77 11.02
C ASP A 67 4.23 1.67 10.70
N LEU A 68 4.03 2.66 9.82
CA LEU A 68 5.09 3.61 9.46
C LEU A 68 5.51 4.45 10.66
N ALA A 69 4.56 5.01 11.41
CA ALA A 69 4.84 5.79 12.61
C ALA A 69 5.58 4.95 13.67
N GLN A 70 5.22 3.68 13.83
CA GLN A 70 5.91 2.77 14.74
C GLN A 70 7.37 2.54 14.31
N LYS A 71 7.61 2.29 13.01
CA LYS A 71 8.96 2.11 12.46
C LYS A 71 9.81 3.36 12.63
N GLU A 72 9.24 4.54 12.38
CA GLU A 72 9.90 5.83 12.56
C GLU A 72 10.26 6.09 14.03
N SER A 73 9.35 5.77 14.95
CA SER A 73 9.58 5.87 16.40
C SER A 73 10.72 4.97 16.85
N ILE A 74 10.73 3.69 16.42
CA ILE A 74 11.80 2.74 16.71
C ILE A 74 13.14 3.24 16.15
N GLN A 75 13.16 3.73 14.92
CA GLN A 75 14.38 4.24 14.30
C GLN A 75 14.91 5.46 15.04
N THR A 76 14.03 6.39 15.40
CA THR A 76 14.37 7.57 16.20
C THR A 76 14.96 7.16 17.55
N TYR A 77 14.35 6.19 18.23
CA TYR A 77 14.85 5.66 19.48
C TYR A 77 16.25 5.05 19.32
N LYS A 78 16.47 4.20 18.31
CA LYS A 78 17.78 3.62 18.01
C LYS A 78 18.83 4.70 17.79
N THR A 79 18.52 5.74 17.00
CA THR A 79 19.43 6.86 16.77
C THR A 79 19.77 7.60 18.08
N LYS A 80 18.78 7.84 18.94
CA LYS A 80 19.02 8.47 20.25
C LYS A 80 19.94 7.63 21.14
N VAL A 81 19.72 6.31 21.20
CA VAL A 81 20.57 5.39 21.97
C VAL A 81 22.00 5.38 21.42
N ILE A 82 22.18 5.36 20.10
CA ILE A 82 23.50 5.44 19.46
C ILE A 82 24.21 6.76 19.78
N ASN A 83 23.48 7.87 19.77
CA ASN A 83 24.08 9.17 20.12
C ASN A 83 24.49 9.21 21.59
N LEU A 84 23.62 8.71 22.48
CA LEU A 84 23.91 8.63 23.91
C LEU A 84 25.10 7.70 24.20
N SER A 85 25.21 6.58 23.49
CA SER A 85 26.33 5.65 23.64
C SER A 85 27.66 6.32 23.27
N LYS A 86 27.67 7.16 22.22
CA LYS A 86 28.83 7.97 21.84
C LYS A 86 29.15 9.06 22.86
N GLU A 87 28.14 9.78 23.34
CA GLU A 87 28.30 10.88 24.31
C GLU A 87 28.87 10.38 25.64
N LEU A 88 28.40 9.21 26.11
CA LEU A 88 28.80 8.63 27.38
C LEU A 88 29.99 7.66 27.26
N ASN A 89 30.51 7.45 26.05
CA ASN A 89 31.54 6.46 25.73
C ASN A 89 31.20 5.05 26.28
N LEU A 90 29.93 4.67 26.16
CA LEU A 90 29.38 3.37 26.53
C LEU A 90 29.02 2.58 25.27
N SER A 91 28.97 1.26 25.38
CA SER A 91 28.40 0.43 24.31
C SER A 91 26.88 0.60 24.24
N TYR A 92 26.32 0.31 23.06
CA TYR A 92 24.87 0.37 22.84
C TYR A 92 24.08 -0.49 23.85
N ASN A 93 24.59 -1.67 24.20
CA ASN A 93 23.92 -2.58 25.13
C ASN A 93 23.97 -2.06 26.57
N GLU A 94 25.09 -1.49 27.00
CA GLU A 94 25.21 -0.88 28.34
C GLU A 94 24.20 0.27 28.53
N VAL A 95 24.01 1.10 27.50
CA VAL A 95 23.00 2.17 27.55
C VAL A 95 21.59 1.59 27.71
N LEU A 96 21.25 0.53 26.98
CA LEU A 96 19.94 -0.11 27.09
C LEU A 96 19.71 -0.75 28.47
N GLU A 97 20.72 -1.42 29.03
CA GLU A 97 20.62 -2.02 30.37
C GLU A 97 20.41 -0.95 31.45
N ILE A 98 21.15 0.16 31.37
CA ILE A 98 20.98 1.29 32.29
C ILE A 98 19.56 1.87 32.16
N MET A 99 19.07 2.08 30.93
CA MET A 99 17.74 2.62 30.69
C MET A 99 16.63 1.69 31.22
N ALA A 100 16.73 0.37 30.99
CA ALA A 100 15.79 -0.62 31.51
C ALA A 100 15.84 -0.71 33.04
N GLY A 101 17.04 -0.59 33.62
CA GLY A 101 17.26 -0.55 35.07
C GLY A 101 16.69 0.71 35.75
N LEU A 102 16.55 1.83 35.03
CA LEU A 102 15.93 3.05 35.53
C LEU A 102 14.39 2.98 35.51
N ASP A 103 13.82 2.35 34.48
CA ASP A 103 12.36 2.22 34.35
C ASP A 103 11.78 1.26 35.40
N SER A 104 12.50 0.16 35.68
CA SER A 104 12.12 -0.81 36.72
C SER A 104 12.17 -0.27 38.15
N ARG A 105 12.93 0.80 38.43
CA ARG A 105 12.96 1.48 39.74
C ARG A 105 11.87 2.54 39.93
N LYS A 106 11.13 2.89 38.87
CA LYS A 106 10.01 3.83 38.92
C LYS A 106 8.65 3.15 39.17
N LYS A 107 8.60 1.82 39.14
CA LYS A 107 7.46 1.02 39.61
C LYS A 107 7.64 0.64 41.07
#